data_AF-H0HZA2-F1
#
_entry.id   AF-H0HZA2-F1
#
_cell.length_a   1.000
_cell.length_b   1.000
_cell.length_c   1.000
_cell.angle_alpha   90.00
_cell.angle_beta   90.00
_cell.angle_gamma   90.00
#
_symmetry.space_group_name_H-M   'P 1'
#
loop_
_entity.id
_entity.type
_entity.pdbx_description
1 polymer ?
#
loop_
_entity_poly.entity_id
_entity_poly.type
_entity_poly.pdbx_seq_one_letter_code
_entity_poly.pdbx_strand_id
1 'polypeptide(L)'
;MSENRKLAAILAADVVGYSRLASADEDRTLARLRALRSDLIDPTIAVHNGRVIKRTGDGALVEFRSVVDAVRCALEVQNGMVERNAGVPQDRRIEFRIGIHLGDVVEESDGDLMGDGVNIASRLEGVAAPGAICLSEDAYRQVKARLDLSVSDLGNTQLKNIAEPIRVYSLRVGTAEAKATANSESMTSRPATVPPPKLSIAVLPFANMSGDVEQEYFADGISEDIITALSKLPQLFVIARNSSFTFKDKNVHVQEVGRNLGVRFVLEGSVRRSGNRVRVTAQLIDAASGGHLWAERFDRDLTDIFAVQDDVTQQIVDALAINLTEGDRQRLAHEQTGNVEAYDYFLRGRELWHRLTKQTNTAARDLLQRAIELDPNFASAHAFLALTHGLDYLNRWSPSPPNSREQAEELARRAVALDDRDPWAHWALSIVELYSRRHDVAISEAQRAIILNPNFAEGHVSLGEALYYSARADEALKYFDRAKVLNPYFPDVLLHFQALASFQLGRYEQAVGLLKERLTRNPVTDVSRALLASSFGHLGRFDEARAAWQEVLQVNPDYSLEYRRKVLPYKNPEDFELVVDGLRKAGLV
;
A
#
# COMPACT_ATOMS: atom_id res chain seq x y z
N MET A 1 14.55 -12.38 -50.46
CA MET A 1 13.70 -12.76 -49.31
C MET A 1 13.91 -11.66 -48.28
N SER A 2 12.85 -10.98 -47.86
CA SER A 2 12.97 -9.81 -46.98
C SER A 2 13.22 -10.28 -45.54
N GLU A 3 14.41 -10.03 -45.02
CA GLU A 3 14.70 -10.13 -43.58
C GLU A 3 13.73 -9.21 -42.81
N ASN A 4 12.89 -9.79 -41.96
CA ASN A 4 11.87 -9.04 -41.22
C ASN A 4 12.49 -8.52 -39.92
N ARG A 5 12.94 -7.26 -39.93
CA ARG A 5 13.50 -6.58 -38.76
C ARG A 5 12.37 -6.02 -37.89
N LYS A 6 12.42 -6.29 -36.58
CA LYS A 6 11.44 -5.81 -35.61
C LYS A 6 12.08 -5.52 -34.25
N LEU A 7 11.45 -4.64 -33.48
CA LEU A 7 11.81 -4.40 -32.07
C LEU A 7 11.13 -5.46 -31.19
N ALA A 8 11.90 -6.13 -30.34
CA ALA A 8 11.36 -7.16 -29.44
C ALA A 8 12.05 -7.15 -28.06
N ALA A 9 11.32 -7.60 -27.04
CA ALA A 9 11.91 -7.88 -25.74
C ALA A 9 12.40 -9.33 -25.71
N ILE A 10 13.70 -9.51 -25.49
CA ILE A 10 14.37 -10.81 -25.52
C ILE A 10 14.77 -11.19 -24.11
N LEU A 11 14.35 -12.37 -23.68
CA LEU A 11 14.74 -13.01 -22.43
C LEU A 11 15.66 -14.19 -22.75
N ALA A 12 16.89 -14.15 -22.23
CA ALA A 12 17.81 -15.26 -22.23
C ALA A 12 17.91 -15.83 -20.81
N ALA A 13 17.83 -17.15 -20.66
CA ALA A 13 17.95 -17.82 -19.37
C ALA A 13 18.87 -19.03 -19.45
N ASP A 14 19.61 -19.30 -18.38
CA ASP A 14 20.55 -20.43 -18.27
C ASP A 14 20.62 -21.01 -16.85
N VAL A 15 20.93 -22.30 -16.72
CA VAL A 15 21.03 -22.97 -15.41
C VAL A 15 22.45 -22.85 -14.85
N VAL A 16 22.55 -22.36 -13.62
CA VAL A 16 23.83 -22.22 -12.94
C VAL A 16 24.47 -23.58 -12.65
N GLY A 17 25.65 -23.80 -13.23
CA GLY A 17 26.47 -24.98 -12.93
C GLY A 17 25.85 -26.29 -13.41
N TYR A 18 25.06 -26.27 -14.49
CA TYR A 18 24.38 -27.45 -15.02
C TYR A 18 25.31 -28.65 -15.24
N SER A 19 26.49 -28.47 -15.83
CA SER A 19 27.45 -29.57 -16.04
C SER A 19 27.87 -30.27 -14.75
N ARG A 20 27.95 -29.53 -13.63
CA ARG A 20 28.25 -30.08 -12.29
C ARG A 20 27.06 -30.88 -11.76
N LEU A 21 25.84 -30.36 -11.90
CA LEU A 21 24.60 -31.02 -11.47
C LEU A 21 24.37 -32.33 -12.25
N ALA A 22 24.53 -32.27 -13.58
CA ALA A 22 24.43 -33.44 -14.46
C ALA A 22 25.50 -34.50 -14.15
N SER A 23 26.74 -34.09 -13.83
CA SER A 23 27.80 -35.04 -13.45
C SER A 23 27.55 -35.74 -12.11
N ALA A 24 26.72 -35.16 -11.23
CA ALA A 24 26.39 -35.75 -9.93
C ALA A 24 25.25 -36.77 -10.02
N ASP A 25 24.23 -36.50 -10.83
CA ASP A 25 23.09 -37.37 -11.10
C ASP A 25 22.33 -36.85 -12.35
N GLU A 26 22.69 -37.36 -13.52
CA GLU A 26 22.20 -36.87 -14.82
C GLU A 26 20.69 -37.09 -14.98
N ASP A 27 20.22 -38.32 -14.72
CA ASP A 27 18.82 -38.69 -14.88
C ASP A 27 17.91 -37.87 -13.98
N ARG A 28 18.31 -37.65 -12.71
CA ARG A 28 17.54 -36.86 -11.76
C ARG A 28 17.53 -35.38 -12.10
N THR A 29 18.67 -34.83 -12.54
CA THR A 29 18.78 -33.42 -12.92
C THR A 29 17.92 -33.13 -14.15
N LEU A 30 17.96 -34.02 -15.16
CA LEU A 30 17.13 -33.92 -16.36
C LEU A 30 15.63 -34.07 -16.03
N ALA A 31 15.25 -35.03 -15.19
CA ALA A 31 13.86 -35.21 -14.77
C ALA A 31 13.33 -33.98 -14.04
N ARG A 32 14.12 -33.40 -13.13
CA ARG A 32 13.74 -32.19 -12.40
C ARG A 32 13.65 -30.98 -13.31
N LEU A 33 14.59 -30.80 -14.25
CA LEU A 33 14.53 -29.70 -15.21
C LEU A 33 13.31 -29.83 -16.14
N ARG A 34 12.92 -31.05 -16.54
CA ARG A 34 11.68 -31.30 -17.30
C ARG A 34 10.44 -30.94 -16.49
N ALA A 35 10.37 -31.32 -15.22
CA ALA A 35 9.27 -30.95 -14.33
C ALA A 35 9.18 -29.43 -14.15
N LEU A 36 10.31 -28.75 -13.89
CA LEU A 36 10.34 -27.28 -13.80
C LEU A 36 9.86 -26.61 -15.08
N ARG A 37 10.20 -27.17 -16.25
CA ARG A 37 9.71 -26.68 -17.53
C ARG A 37 8.20 -26.83 -17.68
N SER A 38 7.68 -28.03 -17.45
CA SER A 38 6.26 -28.35 -17.59
C SER A 38 5.38 -27.60 -16.57
N ASP A 39 5.83 -27.51 -15.32
CA ASP A 39 4.96 -27.14 -14.18
C ASP A 39 5.13 -25.67 -13.75
N LEU A 40 6.12 -24.96 -14.30
CA LEU A 40 6.41 -23.58 -13.95
C LEU A 40 6.78 -22.75 -15.19
N ILE A 41 7.88 -23.09 -15.87
CA ILE A 41 8.48 -22.19 -16.87
C ILE A 41 7.58 -22.01 -18.09
N ASP A 42 7.10 -23.11 -18.69
CA ASP A 42 6.31 -23.05 -19.92
C ASP A 42 4.90 -22.47 -19.69
N PRO A 43 4.18 -22.82 -18.60
CA PRO A 43 2.93 -22.14 -18.24
C PRO A 43 3.12 -20.63 -18.01
N THR A 44 4.15 -20.22 -17.26
CA THR A 44 4.40 -18.80 -16.99
C THR A 44 4.74 -18.05 -18.27
N ILE A 45 5.57 -18.61 -19.17
CA ILE A 45 5.84 -18.01 -20.49
C ILE A 45 4.54 -17.81 -21.28
N ALA A 46 3.65 -18.80 -21.28
CA ALA A 46 2.38 -18.71 -22.00
C ALA A 46 1.44 -17.64 -21.40
N VAL A 47 1.32 -17.57 -20.08
CA VAL A 47 0.52 -16.56 -19.37
C VAL A 47 0.97 -15.14 -19.71
N HIS A 48 2.29 -14.93 -19.84
CA HIS A 48 2.89 -13.64 -20.19
C HIS A 48 3.11 -13.47 -21.70
N ASN A 49 2.40 -14.21 -22.55
CA ASN A 49 2.42 -14.06 -24.01
C ASN A 49 3.83 -14.18 -24.65
N GLY A 50 4.72 -14.97 -24.05
CA GLY A 50 6.06 -15.23 -24.57
C GLY A 50 6.08 -16.33 -25.62
N ARG A 51 6.95 -16.18 -26.63
CA ARG A 51 7.24 -17.19 -27.65
C ARG A 51 8.64 -17.77 -27.40
N VAL A 52 8.72 -19.05 -27.09
CA VAL A 52 10.02 -19.74 -26.99
C VAL A 52 10.61 -19.87 -28.38
N ILE A 53 11.76 -19.24 -28.62
CA ILE A 53 12.46 -19.25 -29.90
C ILE A 53 13.32 -20.51 -30.01
N LYS A 54 14.14 -20.77 -28.99
CA LYS A 54 14.95 -21.99 -28.92
C LYS A 54 15.27 -22.38 -27.49
N ARG A 55 15.57 -23.66 -27.31
CA ARG A 55 16.10 -24.23 -26.07
C ARG A 55 17.49 -24.76 -26.33
N THR A 56 18.46 -24.34 -25.53
CA THR A 56 19.86 -24.74 -25.65
C THR A 56 20.22 -25.61 -24.47
N GLY A 57 19.79 -26.88 -24.50
CA GLY A 57 20.04 -27.84 -23.41
C GLY A 57 19.37 -27.42 -22.11
N ASP A 58 20.12 -26.73 -21.26
CA ASP A 58 19.76 -26.14 -19.97
C ASP A 58 19.25 -24.69 -20.08
N GLY A 59 19.60 -23.96 -21.14
CA GLY A 59 19.13 -22.60 -21.40
C GLY A 59 17.89 -22.47 -22.29
N ALA A 60 17.35 -21.25 -22.34
CA ALA A 60 16.21 -20.88 -23.19
C ALA A 60 16.32 -19.44 -23.70
N LEU A 61 15.87 -19.21 -24.93
CA LEU A 61 15.68 -17.89 -25.53
C LEU A 61 14.19 -17.68 -25.81
N VAL A 62 13.62 -16.62 -25.26
CA VAL A 62 12.19 -16.32 -25.32
C VAL A 62 11.97 -14.89 -25.79
N GLU A 63 11.07 -14.74 -26.76
CA GLU A 63 10.66 -13.45 -27.29
C GLU A 63 9.35 -13.01 -26.65
N PHE A 64 9.27 -11.73 -26.30
CA PHE A 64 8.04 -11.07 -25.84
C PHE A 64 7.77 -9.82 -26.68
N ARG A 65 6.49 -9.56 -26.91
CA ARG A 65 6.03 -8.29 -27.54
C ARG A 65 6.10 -7.10 -26.59
N SER A 66 6.20 -7.37 -25.29
CA SER A 66 6.21 -6.38 -24.21
C SER A 66 7.36 -6.71 -23.26
N VAL A 67 8.19 -5.70 -22.96
CA VAL A 67 9.24 -5.83 -21.96
C VAL A 67 8.68 -5.95 -20.54
N VAL A 68 7.47 -5.43 -20.29
CA VAL A 68 6.77 -5.61 -19.01
C VAL A 68 6.45 -7.09 -18.82
N ASP A 69 5.98 -7.76 -19.86
CA ASP A 69 5.62 -9.18 -19.82
C ASP A 69 6.86 -10.06 -19.67
N ALA A 70 7.95 -9.72 -20.36
CA ALA A 70 9.24 -10.39 -20.18
C ALA A 70 9.75 -10.31 -18.73
N VAL A 71 9.67 -9.12 -18.12
CA VAL A 71 10.13 -8.91 -16.73
C VAL A 71 9.21 -9.60 -15.72
N ARG A 72 7.88 -9.54 -15.91
CA ARG A 72 6.92 -10.27 -15.05
C ARG A 72 7.10 -11.77 -15.14
N CYS A 73 7.24 -12.31 -16.35
CA CYS A 73 7.54 -13.71 -16.58
C CYS A 73 8.82 -14.14 -15.85
N ALA A 74 9.91 -13.35 -15.98
CA ALA A 74 11.16 -13.65 -15.31
C ALA A 74 11.04 -13.63 -13.79
N LEU A 75 10.34 -12.64 -13.23
CA LEU A 75 10.10 -12.55 -11.78
C LEU A 75 9.30 -13.73 -11.25
N GLU A 76 8.23 -14.12 -11.94
CA GLU A 76 7.40 -15.25 -11.55
C GLU A 76 8.16 -16.58 -11.63
N VAL A 77 8.94 -16.80 -12.70
CA VAL A 77 9.83 -17.96 -12.82
C VAL A 77 10.83 -17.99 -11.66
N GLN A 78 11.53 -16.88 -11.38
CA GLN A 78 12.51 -16.83 -10.31
C GLN A 78 11.88 -17.04 -8.92
N ASN A 79 10.68 -16.50 -8.67
CA ASN A 79 9.94 -16.71 -7.42
C ASN A 79 9.51 -18.17 -7.26
N GLY A 80 8.90 -18.77 -8.29
CA GLY A 80 8.51 -20.17 -8.28
C GLY A 80 9.71 -21.12 -8.12
N MET A 81 10.89 -20.69 -8.57
CA MET A 81 12.15 -21.41 -8.34
C MET A 81 12.65 -21.32 -6.90
N VAL A 82 12.44 -20.20 -6.20
CA VAL A 82 12.74 -20.09 -4.76
C VAL A 82 11.90 -21.10 -3.96
N GLU A 83 10.60 -21.16 -4.22
CA GLU A 83 9.69 -22.12 -3.58
C GLU A 83 10.08 -23.57 -3.88
N ARG A 84 10.36 -23.91 -5.14
CA ARG A 84 10.72 -25.28 -5.56
C ARG A 84 12.14 -25.70 -5.20
N ASN A 85 12.97 -24.76 -4.74
CA ASN A 85 14.25 -25.05 -4.11
C ASN A 85 14.18 -25.05 -2.57
N ALA A 86 13.04 -24.68 -1.97
CA ALA A 86 12.84 -24.79 -0.53
C ALA A 86 12.96 -26.25 -0.08
N GLY A 87 13.77 -26.51 0.94
CA GLY A 87 14.04 -27.87 1.42
C GLY A 87 14.98 -28.70 0.53
N VAL A 88 15.49 -28.17 -0.58
CA VAL A 88 16.49 -28.86 -1.41
C VAL A 88 17.91 -28.47 -0.98
N PRO A 89 18.81 -29.45 -0.76
CA PRO A 89 20.22 -29.19 -0.47
C PRO A 89 20.88 -28.27 -1.51
N GLN A 90 21.71 -27.33 -1.05
CA GLN A 90 22.27 -26.27 -1.89
C GLN A 90 23.05 -26.80 -3.10
N ASP A 91 23.78 -27.90 -2.92
CA ASP A 91 24.55 -28.58 -3.96
C ASP A 91 23.69 -29.19 -5.08
N ARG A 92 22.38 -29.36 -4.83
CA ARG A 92 21.37 -29.95 -5.72
C ARG A 92 20.31 -28.95 -6.21
N ARG A 93 20.41 -27.67 -5.87
CA ARG A 93 19.47 -26.64 -6.36
C ARG A 93 19.68 -26.37 -7.85
N ILE A 94 18.58 -26.14 -8.56
CA ILE A 94 18.61 -25.61 -9.93
C ILE A 94 18.31 -24.12 -9.79
N GLU A 95 19.24 -23.27 -10.18
CA GLU A 95 19.08 -21.82 -10.14
C GLU A 95 19.27 -21.28 -11.54
N PHE A 96 18.42 -20.33 -11.96
CA PHE A 96 18.55 -19.69 -13.25
C PHE A 96 19.21 -18.32 -13.11
N ARG A 97 19.96 -17.97 -14.15
CA ARG A 97 20.34 -16.59 -14.48
C ARG A 97 19.45 -16.13 -15.62
N ILE A 98 18.98 -14.89 -15.57
CA ILE A 98 18.14 -14.33 -16.62
C ILE A 98 18.68 -12.97 -17.07
N GLY A 99 18.75 -12.75 -18.38
CA GLY A 99 19.06 -11.46 -19.01
C GLY A 99 17.92 -11.00 -19.90
N ILE A 100 17.51 -9.73 -19.77
CA ILE A 100 16.44 -9.14 -20.57
C ILE A 100 16.92 -7.85 -21.24
N HIS A 101 16.69 -7.78 -22.54
CA HIS A 101 16.98 -6.60 -23.35
C HIS A 101 15.83 -6.29 -24.31
N LEU A 102 15.61 -5.00 -24.57
CA LEU A 102 14.69 -4.51 -25.60
C LEU A 102 15.54 -3.96 -26.74
N GLY A 103 15.47 -4.57 -27.91
CA GLY A 103 16.32 -4.19 -29.04
C GLY A 103 15.85 -4.78 -30.37
N ASP A 104 16.47 -4.31 -31.44
CA ASP A 104 16.19 -4.79 -32.80
C ASP A 104 16.67 -6.23 -32.97
N VAL A 105 15.81 -7.04 -33.59
CA VAL A 105 16.09 -8.43 -33.98
C VAL A 105 15.66 -8.65 -35.43
N VAL A 106 16.32 -9.60 -36.07
CA VAL A 106 15.97 -10.10 -37.41
C VAL A 106 15.40 -11.50 -37.24
N GLU A 107 14.18 -11.70 -37.73
CA GLU A 107 13.56 -13.01 -37.77
C GLU A 107 13.95 -13.73 -39.07
N GLU A 108 14.56 -14.90 -38.93
CA GLU A 108 14.94 -15.76 -40.05
C GLU A 108 13.74 -16.59 -40.55
N SER A 109 13.88 -17.19 -41.73
CA SER A 109 12.80 -17.96 -42.36
C SER A 109 12.36 -19.20 -41.59
N ASP A 110 13.20 -19.71 -40.68
CA ASP A 110 12.90 -20.84 -39.81
C ASP A 110 12.30 -20.42 -38.45
N GLY A 111 12.14 -19.11 -38.22
CA GLY A 111 11.60 -18.54 -36.99
C GLY A 111 12.64 -18.28 -35.88
N ASP A 112 13.94 -18.50 -36.12
CA ASP A 112 14.99 -18.08 -35.17
C ASP A 112 15.15 -16.55 -35.17
N LEU A 113 15.69 -16.02 -34.07
CA LEU A 113 16.00 -14.61 -33.92
C LEU A 113 17.51 -14.41 -33.89
N MET A 114 17.99 -13.51 -34.74
CA MET A 114 19.37 -13.07 -34.80
C MET A 114 19.49 -11.55 -34.64
N GLY A 115 20.69 -11.08 -34.30
CA GLY A 115 21.01 -9.67 -34.17
C GLY A 115 21.50 -9.27 -32.79
N ASP A 116 21.85 -8.00 -32.67
CA ASP A 116 22.50 -7.46 -31.46
C ASP A 116 21.60 -7.58 -30.23
N GLY A 117 20.26 -7.49 -30.40
CA GLY A 117 19.34 -7.62 -29.29
C GLY A 117 19.40 -8.98 -28.58
N VAL A 118 19.57 -10.07 -29.34
CA VAL A 118 19.73 -11.44 -28.80
C VAL A 118 21.08 -11.61 -28.13
N ASN A 119 22.13 -11.06 -28.74
CA ASN A 119 23.48 -11.10 -28.19
C ASN A 119 23.55 -10.36 -26.84
N ILE A 120 22.99 -9.15 -26.75
CA ILE A 120 22.97 -8.36 -25.52
C ILE A 120 22.20 -9.08 -24.41
N ALA A 121 20.99 -9.60 -24.69
CA ALA A 121 20.22 -10.36 -23.70
C ALA A 121 21.01 -11.56 -23.14
N SER A 122 21.68 -12.31 -24.01
CA SER A 122 22.51 -13.45 -23.61
C SER A 122 23.76 -13.05 -22.82
N ARG A 123 24.32 -11.85 -23.06
CA ARG A 123 25.43 -11.33 -22.25
C ARG A 123 24.98 -10.77 -20.91
N LEU A 124 23.77 -10.22 -20.84
CA LEU A 124 23.15 -9.80 -19.58
C LEU A 124 22.87 -10.99 -18.67
N GLU A 125 22.41 -12.11 -19.23
CA GLU A 125 22.26 -13.38 -18.51
C GLU A 125 23.61 -13.80 -17.90
N GLY A 126 24.67 -13.81 -18.71
CA GLY A 126 26.00 -14.25 -18.25
C GLY A 126 26.60 -13.42 -17.10
N VAL A 127 26.19 -12.16 -16.94
CA VAL A 127 26.61 -11.29 -15.82
C VAL A 127 25.63 -11.29 -14.64
N ALA A 128 24.47 -11.94 -14.78
CA ALA A 128 23.53 -12.09 -13.68
C ALA A 128 24.09 -13.03 -12.60
N ALA A 129 23.83 -12.69 -11.34
CA ALA A 129 24.10 -13.61 -10.24
C ALA A 129 23.11 -14.80 -10.29
N PRO A 130 23.46 -15.98 -9.71
CA PRO A 130 22.50 -17.07 -9.53
C PRO A 130 21.22 -16.57 -8.86
N GLY A 131 20.06 -16.88 -9.44
CA GLY A 131 18.79 -16.41 -8.89
C GLY A 131 18.42 -14.97 -9.26
N ALA A 132 19.23 -14.26 -10.06
CA ALA A 132 18.98 -12.87 -10.43
C ALA A 132 18.55 -12.68 -11.90
N ILE A 133 17.94 -11.53 -12.16
CA ILE A 133 17.55 -11.05 -13.49
C ILE A 133 18.33 -9.78 -13.77
N CYS A 134 18.97 -9.66 -14.93
CA CYS A 134 19.66 -8.44 -15.37
C CYS A 134 18.92 -7.80 -16.54
N LEU A 135 18.65 -6.50 -16.44
CA LEU A 135 18.02 -5.69 -17.47
C LEU A 135 19.04 -4.74 -18.10
N SER A 136 18.94 -4.51 -19.41
CA SER A 136 19.57 -3.33 -20.02
C SER A 136 18.87 -2.04 -19.60
N GLU A 137 19.52 -0.90 -19.78
CA GLU A 137 18.90 0.40 -19.56
C GLU A 137 17.61 0.60 -20.35
N ASP A 138 17.59 0.20 -21.62
CA ASP A 138 16.39 0.32 -22.46
C ASP A 138 15.21 -0.49 -21.93
N ALA A 139 15.47 -1.72 -21.44
CA ALA A 139 14.45 -2.53 -20.81
C ALA A 139 13.98 -1.93 -19.49
N TYR A 140 14.92 -1.49 -18.65
CA TYR A 140 14.63 -0.88 -17.35
C TYR A 140 13.79 0.39 -17.46
N ARG A 141 14.12 1.30 -18.40
CA ARG A 141 13.40 2.56 -18.60
C ARG A 141 11.91 2.36 -18.89
N GLN A 142 11.55 1.28 -19.58
CA GLN A 142 10.17 0.97 -19.93
C GLN A 142 9.36 0.37 -18.77
N VAL A 143 10.03 -0.27 -17.80
CA VAL A 143 9.36 -0.97 -16.70
C VAL A 143 9.44 -0.22 -15.37
N LYS A 144 10.39 0.69 -15.17
CA LYS A 144 10.63 1.39 -13.89
C LYS A 144 9.43 2.14 -13.31
N ALA A 145 8.48 2.56 -14.17
CA ALA A 145 7.27 3.27 -13.75
C ALA A 145 6.02 2.39 -13.74
N ARG A 146 6.14 1.13 -14.21
CA ARG A 146 5.02 0.21 -14.44
C ARG A 146 5.07 -1.04 -13.57
N LEU A 147 6.23 -1.32 -12.97
CA LEU A 147 6.46 -2.45 -12.07
C LEU A 147 7.15 -1.92 -10.80
N ASP A 148 6.68 -2.38 -9.64
CA ASP A 148 7.31 -2.09 -8.35
C ASP A 148 8.52 -3.02 -8.16
N LEU A 149 9.68 -2.60 -8.69
CA LEU A 149 10.88 -3.43 -8.81
C LEU A 149 11.93 -2.99 -7.79
N SER A 150 12.40 -3.93 -6.95
CA SER A 150 13.63 -3.74 -6.17
C SER A 150 14.85 -3.91 -7.07
N VAL A 151 15.42 -2.79 -7.55
CA VAL A 151 16.47 -2.78 -8.58
C VAL A 151 17.79 -2.29 -8.02
N SER A 152 18.85 -3.06 -8.25
CA SER A 152 20.24 -2.62 -8.02
C SER A 152 20.86 -2.14 -9.34
N ASP A 153 21.27 -0.89 -9.39
CA ASP A 153 22.03 -0.35 -10.53
C ASP A 153 23.48 -0.85 -10.48
N LEU A 154 23.88 -1.65 -11.47
CA LEU A 154 25.23 -2.17 -11.62
C LEU A 154 26.14 -1.21 -12.43
N GLY A 155 25.60 -0.08 -12.88
CA GLY A 155 26.32 0.92 -13.66
C GLY A 155 26.66 0.44 -15.07
N ASN A 156 27.53 1.20 -15.74
CA ASN A 156 28.01 0.89 -17.08
C ASN A 156 28.89 -0.36 -17.05
N THR A 157 28.38 -1.45 -17.61
CA THR A 157 29.05 -2.75 -17.65
C THR A 157 29.52 -3.04 -19.08
N GLN A 158 30.81 -3.32 -19.24
CA GLN A 158 31.35 -3.78 -20.52
C GLN A 158 30.95 -5.24 -20.75
N LEU A 159 30.00 -5.47 -21.66
CA LEU A 159 29.62 -6.82 -22.07
C LEU A 159 30.60 -7.37 -23.11
N LYS A 160 30.90 -8.67 -23.04
CA LYS A 160 31.84 -9.32 -23.96
C LYS A 160 31.38 -9.14 -25.41
N ASN A 161 32.27 -8.60 -26.24
CA ASN A 161 32.05 -8.34 -27.67
C ASN A 161 30.92 -7.35 -28.01
N ILE A 162 30.54 -6.49 -27.06
CA ILE A 162 29.71 -5.31 -27.32
C ILE A 162 30.64 -4.09 -27.28
N ALA A 163 30.57 -3.23 -28.29
CA ALA A 163 31.51 -2.12 -28.43
C ALA A 163 31.34 -1.06 -27.32
N GLU A 164 30.09 -0.69 -27.01
CA GLU A 164 29.77 0.33 -26.01
C GLU A 164 29.35 -0.32 -24.67
N PRO A 165 29.78 0.23 -23.52
CA PRO A 165 29.28 -0.20 -22.22
C PRO A 165 27.76 0.02 -22.12
N ILE A 166 27.04 -0.99 -21.64
CA ILE A 166 25.60 -0.90 -21.39
C ILE A 166 25.38 -0.74 -19.90
N ARG A 167 24.51 0.19 -19.48
CA ARG A 167 24.12 0.30 -18.07
C ARG A 167 23.18 -0.84 -17.70
N VAL A 168 23.54 -1.60 -16.68
CA VAL A 168 22.86 -2.84 -16.29
C VAL A 168 22.16 -2.66 -14.95
N TYR A 169 20.95 -3.20 -14.85
CA TYR A 169 20.13 -3.16 -13.65
C TYR A 169 19.82 -4.60 -13.22
N SER A 170 20.10 -4.95 -11.97
CA SER A 170 19.86 -6.29 -11.43
C SER A 170 18.63 -6.32 -10.53
N LEU A 171 17.75 -7.29 -10.77
CA LEU A 171 16.65 -7.66 -9.90
C LEU A 171 17.03 -8.96 -9.20
N ARG A 172 16.91 -8.98 -7.87
CA ARG A 172 17.09 -10.20 -7.09
C ARG A 172 15.74 -10.68 -6.56
N VAL A 173 15.57 -12.00 -6.58
CA VAL A 173 14.39 -12.66 -6.08
C VAL A 173 14.81 -13.55 -4.90
N GLY A 174 14.16 -13.38 -3.75
CA GLY A 174 14.28 -14.30 -2.62
C GLY A 174 15.59 -14.31 -1.80
N THR A 175 16.51 -13.35 -1.94
CA THR A 175 17.66 -13.21 -1.02
C THR A 175 17.81 -11.80 -0.47
N ALA A 176 17.34 -11.63 0.78
CA ALA A 176 17.77 -10.56 1.64
C ALA A 176 19.18 -10.87 2.16
N GLU A 177 20.22 -10.32 1.53
CA GLU A 177 21.52 -10.15 2.18
C GLU A 177 22.09 -8.75 1.92
N ALA A 178 21.93 -7.92 2.94
CA ALA A 178 22.87 -6.94 3.48
C ALA A 178 24.04 -6.49 2.60
N LYS A 179 23.89 -5.31 1.98
CA LYS A 179 24.91 -4.26 2.10
C LYS A 179 24.25 -2.99 2.62
N ALA A 180 24.68 -2.60 3.81
CA ALA A 180 24.26 -1.42 4.52
C ALA A 180 24.54 -0.15 3.71
N THR A 181 23.49 0.62 3.45
CA THR A 181 23.42 2.06 3.72
C THR A 181 21.96 2.51 3.59
N ALA A 182 21.42 2.98 4.72
CA ALA A 182 20.30 3.92 4.87
C ALA A 182 19.13 3.81 3.87
N ASN A 183 18.03 3.23 4.37
CA ASN A 183 16.61 3.41 3.97
C ASN A 183 15.91 2.09 3.68
N SER A 184 15.70 1.31 4.74
CA SER A 184 14.49 0.51 4.87
C SER A 184 14.00 0.82 6.27
N GLU A 185 12.85 1.47 6.37
CA GLU A 185 12.15 1.49 7.64
C GLU A 185 12.05 0.07 8.14
N SER A 186 12.41 -0.08 9.39
CA SER A 186 11.72 -0.91 10.35
C SER A 186 10.26 -1.20 9.99
N MET A 187 10.03 -2.23 9.17
CA MET A 187 9.12 -3.28 9.59
C MET A 187 9.74 -3.90 10.82
N THR A 188 9.58 -3.22 11.95
CA THR A 188 9.74 -3.87 13.24
C THR A 188 8.70 -4.97 13.22
N SER A 189 9.14 -6.20 12.94
CA SER A 189 8.47 -7.36 13.50
C SER A 189 8.31 -7.02 14.98
N ARG A 190 7.07 -6.75 15.41
CA ARG A 190 6.79 -6.51 16.82
C ARG A 190 7.39 -7.72 17.56
N PRO A 191 8.20 -7.53 18.61
CA PRO A 191 8.71 -8.67 19.35
C PRO A 191 7.50 -9.50 19.77
N ALA A 192 7.46 -10.77 19.35
CA ALA A 192 6.40 -11.72 19.66
C ALA A 192 6.42 -12.10 21.15
N THR A 193 6.23 -11.10 22.02
CA THR A 193 6.25 -11.22 23.48
C THR A 193 4.85 -11.10 24.07
N VAL A 194 3.91 -10.49 23.34
CA VAL A 194 2.50 -10.41 23.75
C VAL A 194 1.67 -11.23 22.77
N PRO A 195 0.98 -12.29 23.23
CA PRO A 195 0.07 -13.03 22.36
C PRO A 195 -1.06 -12.11 21.86
N PRO A 196 -1.55 -12.32 20.62
CA PRO A 196 -2.62 -11.51 20.07
C PRO A 196 -3.88 -11.58 20.97
N PRO A 197 -4.70 -10.53 21.02
CA PRO A 197 -5.99 -10.59 21.70
C PRO A 197 -6.80 -11.79 21.20
N LYS A 198 -7.49 -12.50 22.09
CA LYS A 198 -8.23 -13.73 21.72
C LYS A 198 -9.24 -13.50 20.60
N LEU A 199 -9.97 -12.38 20.66
CA LEU A 199 -10.88 -11.93 19.60
C LEU A 199 -10.21 -10.79 18.84
N SER A 200 -9.44 -11.15 17.83
CA SER A 200 -8.77 -10.20 16.94
C SER A 200 -8.79 -10.69 15.50
N ILE A 201 -9.08 -9.80 14.55
CA ILE A 201 -9.23 -10.14 13.14
C ILE A 201 -8.55 -9.12 12.21
N ALA A 202 -7.96 -9.62 11.13
CA ALA A 202 -7.63 -8.82 9.96
C ALA A 202 -8.45 -9.32 8.76
N VAL A 203 -9.01 -8.41 7.98
CA VAL A 203 -9.69 -8.74 6.72
C VAL A 203 -8.79 -8.33 5.58
N LEU A 204 -8.31 -9.32 4.83
CA LEU A 204 -7.47 -9.10 3.66
C LEU A 204 -8.30 -8.59 2.47
N PRO A 205 -7.68 -7.85 1.53
CA PRO A 205 -8.35 -7.46 0.29
C PRO A 205 -8.79 -8.73 -0.47
N PHE A 206 -10.08 -8.81 -0.77
CA PHE A 206 -10.63 -9.94 -1.51
C PHE A 206 -10.11 -9.94 -2.94
N ALA A 207 -9.72 -11.11 -3.43
CA ALA A 207 -9.23 -11.25 -4.79
C ALA A 207 -10.34 -11.01 -5.82
N ASN A 208 -10.06 -10.16 -6.81
CA ASN A 208 -10.94 -9.99 -7.96
C ASN A 208 -10.83 -11.19 -8.92
N MET A 209 -11.90 -11.98 -9.00
CA MET A 209 -12.03 -13.14 -9.89
C MET A 209 -12.95 -12.87 -11.09
N SER A 210 -13.19 -11.59 -11.41
CA SER A 210 -14.03 -11.15 -12.54
C SER A 210 -13.26 -11.12 -13.86
N GLY A 211 -11.93 -11.08 -13.82
CA GLY A 211 -11.07 -11.00 -15.00
C GLY A 211 -10.95 -9.60 -15.60
N ASP A 212 -11.65 -8.62 -15.01
CA ASP A 212 -11.60 -7.20 -15.37
C ASP A 212 -10.94 -6.40 -14.24
N VAL A 213 -9.77 -5.81 -14.53
CA VAL A 213 -9.01 -5.00 -13.58
C VAL A 213 -9.78 -3.71 -13.21
N GLU A 214 -10.68 -3.23 -14.08
CA GLU A 214 -11.50 -2.07 -13.76
C GLU A 214 -12.50 -2.35 -12.62
N GLN A 215 -12.74 -3.62 -12.28
CA GLN A 215 -13.61 -4.03 -11.16
C GLN A 215 -12.86 -4.23 -9.83
N GLU A 216 -11.55 -3.95 -9.78
CA GLU A 216 -10.73 -4.16 -8.59
C GLU A 216 -11.26 -3.37 -7.38
N TYR A 217 -11.70 -2.13 -7.62
CA TYR A 217 -12.26 -1.26 -6.58
C TYR A 217 -13.51 -1.88 -5.91
N PHE A 218 -14.23 -2.75 -6.60
CA PHE A 218 -15.45 -3.37 -6.08
C PHE A 218 -15.11 -4.46 -5.05
N ALA A 219 -14.09 -5.28 -5.33
CA ALA A 219 -13.61 -6.28 -4.38
C ALA A 219 -12.96 -5.63 -3.14
N ASP A 220 -12.16 -4.59 -3.37
CA ASP A 220 -11.59 -3.76 -2.31
C ASP A 220 -12.67 -3.09 -1.46
N GLY A 221 -13.71 -2.55 -2.11
CA GLY A 221 -14.86 -1.91 -1.46
C GLY A 221 -15.59 -2.83 -0.51
N ILE A 222 -15.91 -4.06 -0.94
CA ILE A 222 -16.55 -5.08 -0.09
C ILE A 222 -15.66 -5.43 1.11
N SER A 223 -14.35 -5.58 0.88
CA SER A 223 -13.41 -5.91 1.96
C SER A 223 -13.33 -4.78 3.00
N GLU A 224 -13.28 -3.52 2.55
CA GLU A 224 -13.29 -2.34 3.40
C GLU A 224 -14.60 -2.16 4.16
N ASP A 225 -15.73 -2.52 3.56
CA ASP A 225 -17.04 -2.45 4.22
C ASP A 225 -17.19 -3.54 5.29
N ILE A 226 -16.68 -4.75 5.07
CA ILE A 226 -16.61 -5.80 6.11
C ILE A 226 -15.71 -5.35 7.27
N ILE A 227 -14.55 -4.74 6.98
CA ILE A 227 -13.70 -4.13 8.02
C ILE A 227 -14.50 -3.10 8.81
N THR A 228 -15.19 -2.21 8.11
CA THR A 228 -15.97 -1.13 8.72
C THR A 228 -17.09 -1.69 9.61
N ALA A 229 -17.83 -2.69 9.16
CA ALA A 229 -18.90 -3.32 9.92
C ALA A 229 -18.38 -4.01 11.19
N LEU A 230 -17.36 -4.86 11.06
CA LEU A 230 -16.77 -5.57 12.22
C LEU A 230 -16.11 -4.61 13.21
N SER A 231 -15.54 -3.50 12.74
CA SER A 231 -14.84 -2.52 13.59
C SER A 231 -15.76 -1.84 14.62
N LYS A 232 -17.07 -1.82 14.35
CA LYS A 232 -18.11 -1.30 15.27
C LYS A 232 -18.29 -2.14 16.54
N LEU A 233 -17.74 -3.36 16.59
CA LEU A 233 -17.83 -4.26 17.75
C LEU A 233 -16.70 -3.97 18.77
N PRO A 234 -17.01 -3.45 19.97
CA PRO A 234 -15.98 -3.13 20.97
C PRO A 234 -15.18 -4.34 21.46
N GLN A 235 -15.80 -5.53 21.43
CA GLN A 235 -15.22 -6.80 21.89
C GLN A 235 -14.29 -7.46 20.86
N LEU A 236 -14.33 -7.00 19.61
CA LEU A 236 -13.52 -7.53 18.51
C LEU A 236 -12.43 -6.51 18.17
N PHE A 237 -11.16 -6.92 18.28
CA PHE A 237 -10.06 -6.09 17.83
C PHE A 237 -9.89 -6.23 16.32
N VAL A 238 -10.11 -5.16 15.56
CA VAL A 238 -10.08 -5.19 14.09
C VAL A 238 -8.91 -4.37 13.57
N ILE A 239 -8.12 -4.95 12.67
CA ILE A 239 -7.04 -4.24 11.99
C ILE A 239 -7.59 -3.35 10.87
N ALA A 240 -7.12 -2.11 10.83
CA ALA A 240 -7.53 -1.12 9.84
C ALA A 240 -7.14 -1.51 8.40
N ARG A 241 -7.94 -1.03 7.44
CA ARG A 241 -7.77 -1.24 5.99
C ARG A 241 -6.33 -1.04 5.52
N ASN A 242 -5.72 0.08 5.86
CA ASN A 242 -4.36 0.43 5.44
C ASN A 242 -3.33 -0.65 5.76
N SER A 243 -3.46 -1.31 6.92
CA SER A 243 -2.58 -2.40 7.32
C SER A 243 -2.88 -3.70 6.60
N SER A 244 -4.14 -4.10 6.51
CA SER A 244 -4.52 -5.33 5.82
C SER A 244 -4.21 -5.28 4.32
N PHE A 245 -4.39 -4.12 3.70
CA PHE A 245 -4.18 -3.93 2.26
C PHE A 245 -2.69 -3.89 1.88
N THR A 246 -1.77 -3.79 2.85
CA THR A 246 -0.33 -4.00 2.56
C THR A 246 -0.02 -5.42 2.07
N PHE A 247 -0.91 -6.38 2.29
CA PHE A 247 -0.80 -7.76 1.81
C PHE A 247 -1.45 -7.98 0.45
N LYS A 248 -2.02 -6.94 -0.17
CA LYS A 248 -2.59 -7.02 -1.52
C LYS A 248 -1.54 -7.49 -2.52
N ASP A 249 -1.92 -8.41 -3.39
CA ASP A 249 -1.08 -9.00 -4.44
C ASP A 249 0.22 -9.66 -3.92
N LYS A 250 0.31 -9.95 -2.62
CA LYS A 250 1.43 -10.66 -2.00
C LYS A 250 1.05 -12.08 -1.68
N ASN A 251 1.88 -13.03 -2.09
CA ASN A 251 1.78 -14.43 -1.67
C ASN A 251 2.35 -14.57 -0.25
N VAL A 252 1.51 -14.35 0.77
CA VAL A 252 1.90 -14.45 2.18
C VAL A 252 1.03 -15.49 2.87
N HIS A 253 1.65 -16.39 3.63
CA HIS A 253 0.90 -17.35 4.43
C HIS A 253 0.11 -16.65 5.54
N VAL A 254 -1.12 -17.11 5.79
CA VAL A 254 -2.03 -16.52 6.79
C VAL A 254 -1.40 -16.45 8.19
N GLN A 255 -0.56 -17.42 8.55
CA GLN A 255 0.14 -17.40 9.84
C GLN A 255 1.13 -16.24 9.96
N GLU A 256 1.78 -15.88 8.85
CA GLU A 256 2.66 -14.72 8.80
C GLU A 256 1.86 -13.42 8.86
N VAL A 257 0.72 -13.35 8.17
CA VAL A 257 -0.22 -12.21 8.28
C VAL A 257 -0.63 -12.00 9.74
N GLY A 258 -1.08 -13.07 10.42
CA GLY A 258 -1.48 -13.01 11.83
C GLY A 258 -0.35 -12.57 12.76
N ARG A 259 0.88 -13.04 12.52
CA ARG A 259 2.06 -12.60 13.30
C ARG A 259 2.40 -11.13 13.05
N ASN A 260 2.41 -10.70 11.78
CA ASN A 260 2.82 -9.36 11.39
C ASN A 260 1.80 -8.30 11.84
N LEU A 261 0.50 -8.63 11.77
CA LEU A 261 -0.58 -7.74 12.21
C LEU A 261 -0.95 -7.92 13.69
N GLY A 262 -0.47 -8.98 14.35
CA GLY A 262 -0.77 -9.26 15.75
C GLY A 262 -2.24 -9.66 15.99
N VAL A 263 -2.80 -10.49 15.10
CA VAL A 263 -4.19 -10.96 15.18
C VAL A 263 -4.29 -12.49 15.24
N ARG A 264 -5.38 -12.97 15.82
CA ARG A 264 -5.71 -14.39 15.95
C ARG A 264 -6.38 -14.94 14.69
N PHE A 265 -7.23 -14.15 14.05
CA PHE A 265 -8.03 -14.58 12.91
C PHE A 265 -7.72 -13.71 11.69
N VAL A 266 -7.81 -14.33 10.52
CA VAL A 266 -7.69 -13.65 9.22
C VAL A 266 -8.88 -14.05 8.36
N LEU A 267 -9.55 -13.05 7.78
CA LEU A 267 -10.58 -13.25 6.76
C LEU A 267 -9.93 -13.02 5.40
N GLU A 268 -10.03 -14.01 4.52
CA GLU A 268 -9.67 -13.90 3.11
C GLU A 268 -10.85 -14.27 2.22
N GLY A 269 -10.83 -13.85 0.97
CA GLY A 269 -11.95 -14.08 0.09
C GLY A 269 -11.70 -13.67 -1.34
N SER A 270 -12.75 -13.81 -2.15
CA SER A 270 -12.76 -13.40 -3.54
C SER A 270 -14.13 -12.91 -3.97
N VAL A 271 -14.12 -12.00 -4.93
CA VAL A 271 -15.33 -11.43 -5.53
C VAL A 271 -15.29 -11.66 -7.03
N ARG A 272 -16.39 -12.18 -7.59
CA ARG A 272 -16.63 -12.26 -9.03
C ARG A 272 -17.94 -11.57 -9.36
N ARG A 273 -17.85 -10.48 -10.14
CA ARG A 273 -19.01 -9.76 -10.69
C ARG A 273 -19.16 -10.12 -12.16
N SER A 274 -20.35 -10.54 -12.57
CA SER A 274 -20.67 -10.86 -13.97
C SER A 274 -22.07 -10.33 -14.30
N GLY A 275 -22.11 -9.19 -14.99
CA GLY A 275 -23.34 -8.44 -15.20
C GLY A 275 -24.00 -8.10 -13.86
N ASN A 276 -25.24 -8.56 -13.67
CA ASN A 276 -26.02 -8.31 -12.46
C ASN A 276 -25.82 -9.36 -11.35
N ARG A 277 -24.89 -10.31 -11.51
CA ARG A 277 -24.68 -11.39 -10.54
C ARG A 277 -23.34 -11.20 -9.84
N VAL A 278 -23.34 -11.31 -8.52
CA VAL A 278 -22.14 -11.24 -7.69
C VAL A 278 -21.97 -12.55 -6.94
N ARG A 279 -20.75 -13.08 -7.00
CA ARG A 279 -20.32 -14.21 -6.19
C ARG A 279 -19.22 -13.76 -5.25
N VAL A 280 -19.47 -13.90 -3.96
CA VAL A 280 -18.48 -13.65 -2.90
C VAL A 280 -18.13 -14.98 -2.25
N THR A 281 -16.85 -15.26 -2.12
CA THR A 281 -16.34 -16.38 -1.31
C THR A 281 -15.56 -15.77 -0.16
N ALA A 282 -15.81 -16.24 1.05
CA ALA A 282 -15.12 -15.73 2.24
C ALA A 282 -14.75 -16.89 3.16
N GLN A 283 -13.59 -16.79 3.81
CA GLN A 283 -13.04 -17.83 4.67
C GLN A 283 -12.39 -17.20 5.88
N LEU A 284 -12.77 -17.68 7.06
CA LEU A 284 -12.21 -17.26 8.34
C LEU A 284 -11.21 -18.31 8.82
N ILE A 285 -9.97 -17.87 9.01
CA ILE A 285 -8.83 -18.75 9.28
C ILE A 285 -8.21 -18.37 10.62
N ASP A 286 -7.87 -19.38 11.42
CA ASP A 286 -7.07 -19.25 12.63
C ASP A 286 -5.59 -19.11 12.25
N ALA A 287 -5.01 -17.94 12.49
CA ALA A 287 -3.66 -17.64 12.06
C ALA A 287 -2.57 -18.33 12.90
N ALA A 288 -2.86 -18.98 14.03
CA ALA A 288 -1.83 -19.78 14.70
C ALA A 288 -1.82 -21.24 14.25
N SER A 289 -2.97 -21.81 13.88
CA SER A 289 -3.05 -23.20 13.43
C SER A 289 -3.06 -23.35 11.91
N GLY A 290 -3.47 -22.32 11.18
CA GLY A 290 -3.82 -22.39 9.76
C GLY A 290 -5.16 -23.09 9.49
N GLY A 291 -5.94 -23.41 10.54
CA GLY A 291 -7.22 -24.09 10.41
C GLY A 291 -8.33 -23.15 9.94
N HIS A 292 -9.17 -23.63 9.02
CA HIS A 292 -10.37 -22.92 8.58
C HIS A 292 -11.47 -23.12 9.63
N LEU A 293 -11.97 -22.02 10.20
CA LEU A 293 -13.09 -22.02 11.14
C LEU A 293 -14.42 -22.02 10.40
N TRP A 294 -14.46 -21.29 9.30
CA TRP A 294 -15.65 -21.09 8.49
C TRP A 294 -15.24 -20.75 7.06
N ALA A 295 -16.01 -21.23 6.10
CA ALA A 295 -15.86 -20.86 4.70
C ALA A 295 -17.23 -20.97 4.02
N GLU A 296 -17.64 -19.93 3.33
CA GLU A 296 -18.93 -19.91 2.64
C GLU A 296 -18.85 -19.18 1.30
N ARG A 297 -19.83 -19.48 0.45
CA ARG A 297 -20.00 -18.89 -0.86
C ARG A 297 -21.40 -18.30 -0.98
N PHE A 298 -21.44 -17.01 -1.26
CA PHE A 298 -22.64 -16.23 -1.51
C PHE A 298 -22.77 -16.02 -3.01
N ASP A 299 -23.95 -16.34 -3.54
CA ASP A 299 -24.26 -16.19 -4.96
C ASP A 299 -25.62 -15.45 -5.03
N ARG A 300 -25.57 -14.17 -5.38
CA ARG A 300 -26.71 -13.23 -5.29
C ARG A 300 -26.79 -12.32 -6.51
N ASP A 301 -27.93 -11.66 -6.62
CA ASP A 301 -28.06 -10.51 -7.50
C ASP A 301 -27.30 -9.31 -6.93
N LEU A 302 -26.79 -8.43 -7.79
CA LEU A 302 -26.09 -7.22 -7.38
C LEU A 302 -27.00 -6.29 -6.58
N THR A 303 -28.32 -6.31 -6.80
CA THR A 303 -29.27 -5.56 -5.97
C THR A 303 -29.31 -6.02 -4.51
N ASP A 304 -28.87 -7.25 -4.24
CA ASP A 304 -28.82 -7.82 -2.90
C ASP A 304 -27.41 -7.75 -2.30
N ILE A 305 -26.50 -6.94 -2.86
CA ILE A 305 -25.09 -6.90 -2.44
C ILE A 305 -24.93 -6.50 -0.96
N PHE A 306 -25.78 -5.62 -0.46
CA PHE A 306 -25.76 -5.19 0.95
C PHE A 306 -26.14 -6.35 1.88
N ALA A 307 -27.13 -7.16 1.49
CA ALA A 307 -27.48 -8.37 2.24
C ALA A 307 -26.33 -9.39 2.28
N VAL A 308 -25.49 -9.46 1.24
CA VAL A 308 -24.28 -10.30 1.27
C VAL A 308 -23.27 -9.80 2.30
N GLN A 309 -23.08 -8.49 2.42
CA GLN A 309 -22.16 -7.91 3.41
C GLN A 309 -22.65 -8.19 4.83
N ASP A 310 -23.96 -8.05 5.06
CA ASP A 310 -24.60 -8.35 6.34
C ASP A 310 -24.50 -9.84 6.68
N ASP A 311 -24.80 -10.72 5.72
CA ASP A 311 -24.67 -12.18 5.87
C ASP A 311 -23.23 -12.56 6.25
N VAL A 312 -22.23 -12.04 5.53
CA VAL A 312 -20.81 -12.32 5.83
C VAL A 312 -20.44 -11.83 7.23
N THR A 313 -20.86 -10.62 7.60
CA THR A 313 -20.57 -10.05 8.93
C THR A 313 -21.21 -10.88 10.03
N GLN A 314 -22.48 -11.27 9.88
CA GLN A 314 -23.20 -12.09 10.87
C GLN A 314 -22.58 -13.48 11.00
N GLN A 315 -22.20 -14.11 9.89
CA GLN A 315 -21.55 -15.43 9.94
C GLN A 315 -20.17 -15.38 10.60
N ILE A 316 -19.41 -14.30 10.43
CA ILE A 316 -18.14 -14.10 11.15
C ILE A 316 -18.39 -13.96 12.65
N VAL A 317 -19.41 -13.17 13.05
CA VAL A 317 -19.81 -13.02 14.46
C VAL A 317 -20.16 -14.37 15.08
N ASP A 318 -20.94 -15.19 14.37
CA ASP A 318 -21.37 -16.51 14.81
C ASP A 318 -20.19 -17.49 14.90
N ALA A 319 -19.33 -17.53 13.87
CA ALA A 319 -18.14 -18.37 13.82
C ALA A 319 -17.13 -18.04 14.93
N LEU A 320 -17.04 -16.76 15.31
CA LEU A 320 -16.21 -16.30 16.43
C LEU A 320 -16.90 -16.43 17.80
N ALA A 321 -18.15 -16.92 17.83
CA ALA A 321 -18.99 -17.02 19.02
C ALA A 321 -19.06 -15.70 19.82
N ILE A 322 -19.18 -14.58 19.12
CA ILE A 322 -19.24 -13.25 19.73
C ILE A 322 -20.64 -13.02 20.30
N ASN A 323 -20.72 -12.85 21.62
CA ASN A 323 -21.97 -12.47 22.27
C ASN A 323 -22.29 -11.01 21.96
N LEU A 324 -23.32 -10.78 21.12
CA LEU A 324 -23.79 -9.44 20.78
C LEU A 324 -24.78 -8.91 21.83
N THR A 325 -24.46 -7.74 22.38
CA THR A 325 -25.42 -6.93 23.14
C THR A 325 -26.47 -6.30 22.23
N GLU A 326 -27.55 -5.77 22.79
CA GLU A 326 -28.54 -5.01 22.02
C GLU A 326 -27.90 -3.80 21.31
N GLY A 327 -26.98 -3.11 21.98
CA GLY A 327 -26.23 -2.00 21.39
C GLY A 327 -25.32 -2.43 20.24
N ASP A 328 -24.77 -3.65 20.28
CA ASP A 328 -23.98 -4.19 19.17
C ASP A 328 -24.86 -4.49 17.95
N ARG A 329 -26.01 -5.12 18.16
CA ARG A 329 -26.97 -5.40 17.07
C ARG A 329 -27.45 -4.11 16.43
N GLN A 330 -27.74 -3.09 17.24
CA GLN A 330 -28.05 -1.77 16.72
C GLN A 330 -26.91 -1.27 15.84
N ARG A 331 -25.66 -1.19 16.35
CA ARG A 331 -24.49 -0.72 15.59
C ARG A 331 -24.29 -1.45 14.25
N LEU A 332 -24.54 -2.76 14.20
CA LEU A 332 -24.42 -3.58 13.00
C LEU A 332 -25.55 -3.36 11.99
N ALA A 333 -26.80 -3.15 12.45
CA ALA A 333 -28.00 -2.99 11.60
C ALA A 333 -28.09 -1.64 10.86
N HIS A 334 -26.96 -1.00 10.58
CA HIS A 334 -26.93 0.30 9.90
C HIS A 334 -26.83 0.11 8.38
N GLU A 335 -27.87 0.55 7.67
CA GLU A 335 -27.98 0.45 6.22
C GLU A 335 -27.16 1.56 5.53
N GLN A 336 -26.44 1.18 4.47
CA GLN A 336 -25.80 2.12 3.54
C GLN A 336 -26.86 2.74 2.61
N THR A 337 -26.55 2.93 1.32
CA THR A 337 -27.53 3.31 0.29
C THR A 337 -28.33 2.09 -0.17
N GLY A 338 -29.61 2.27 -0.52
CA GLY A 338 -30.40 1.25 -1.25
C GLY A 338 -30.17 1.28 -2.76
N ASN A 339 -29.37 2.24 -3.27
CA ASN A 339 -29.11 2.43 -4.69
C ASN A 339 -27.72 1.88 -5.07
N VAL A 340 -27.72 0.74 -5.77
CA VAL A 340 -26.51 0.05 -6.25
C VAL A 340 -25.62 0.95 -7.11
N GLU A 341 -26.21 1.81 -7.94
CA GLU A 341 -25.44 2.69 -8.83
C GLU A 341 -24.77 3.81 -8.02
N ALA A 342 -25.48 4.38 -7.04
CA ALA A 342 -24.88 5.34 -6.11
C ALA A 342 -23.72 4.70 -5.32
N TYR A 343 -23.88 3.44 -4.90
CA TYR A 343 -22.85 2.66 -4.23
C TYR A 343 -21.62 2.42 -5.11
N ASP A 344 -21.79 2.05 -6.38
CA ASP A 344 -20.70 1.86 -7.35
C ASP A 344 -19.85 3.15 -7.50
N TYR A 345 -20.52 4.30 -7.70
CA TYR A 345 -19.87 5.61 -7.74
C TYR A 345 -19.15 5.95 -6.43
N PHE A 346 -19.77 5.67 -5.29
CA PHE A 346 -19.17 5.90 -3.98
C PHE A 346 -17.90 5.07 -3.78
N LEU A 347 -17.89 3.78 -4.08
CA LEU A 347 -16.71 2.93 -3.95
C LEU A 347 -15.55 3.43 -4.79
N ARG A 348 -15.82 3.81 -6.05
CA ARG A 348 -14.79 4.37 -6.95
C ARG A 348 -14.27 5.71 -6.45
N GLY A 349 -15.16 6.56 -5.95
CA GLY A 349 -14.82 7.84 -5.35
C GLY A 349 -13.92 7.69 -4.12
N ARG A 350 -14.29 6.80 -3.20
CA ARG A 350 -13.53 6.48 -1.97
C ARG A 350 -12.15 5.93 -2.30
N GLU A 351 -12.05 5.01 -3.24
CA GLU A 351 -10.76 4.44 -3.67
C GLU A 351 -9.83 5.51 -4.29
N LEU A 352 -10.37 6.43 -5.10
CA LEU A 352 -9.57 7.55 -5.63
C LEU A 352 -9.16 8.55 -4.54
N TRP A 353 -10.03 8.78 -3.55
CA TRP A 353 -9.73 9.64 -2.41
C TRP A 353 -8.54 9.12 -1.59
N HIS A 354 -8.48 7.80 -1.35
CA HIS A 354 -7.37 7.14 -0.64
C HIS A 354 -5.98 7.35 -1.28
N ARG A 355 -5.92 7.73 -2.57
CA ARG A 355 -4.65 7.98 -3.28
C ARG A 355 -4.01 9.34 -2.96
N LEU A 356 -4.77 10.27 -2.36
CA LEU A 356 -4.26 11.54 -1.82
C LEU A 356 -3.44 12.41 -2.79
N THR A 357 -3.83 12.49 -4.07
CA THR A 357 -3.24 13.43 -5.04
C THR A 357 -4.27 14.46 -5.49
N LYS A 358 -3.81 15.63 -6.00
CA LYS A 358 -4.72 16.65 -6.54
C LYS A 358 -5.64 16.10 -7.63
N GLN A 359 -5.09 15.31 -8.55
CA GLN A 359 -5.84 14.75 -9.68
C GLN A 359 -6.87 13.73 -9.20
N THR A 360 -6.47 12.81 -8.32
CA THR A 360 -7.39 11.78 -7.81
C THR A 360 -8.44 12.37 -6.88
N ASN A 361 -8.13 13.44 -6.12
CA ASN A 361 -9.09 14.14 -5.28
C ASN A 361 -10.19 14.82 -6.11
N THR A 362 -9.84 15.46 -7.23
CA THR A 362 -10.84 16.03 -8.16
C THR A 362 -11.70 14.94 -8.78
N ALA A 363 -11.09 13.84 -9.26
CA ALA A 363 -11.85 12.73 -9.84
C ALA A 363 -12.75 12.04 -8.79
N ALA A 364 -12.29 11.91 -7.54
CA ALA A 364 -13.10 11.41 -6.43
C ALA A 364 -14.33 12.29 -6.19
N ARG A 365 -14.14 13.62 -6.19
CA ARG A 365 -15.23 14.59 -6.03
C ARG A 365 -16.31 14.41 -7.09
N ASP A 366 -15.93 14.27 -8.35
CA ASP A 366 -16.89 14.11 -9.45
C ASP A 366 -17.73 12.82 -9.27
N LEU A 367 -17.10 11.72 -8.88
CA LEU A 367 -17.80 10.44 -8.63
C LEU A 367 -18.71 10.51 -7.40
N LEU A 368 -18.24 11.11 -6.30
CA LEU A 368 -19.02 11.28 -5.08
C LEU A 368 -20.23 12.20 -5.30
N GLN A 369 -20.09 13.23 -6.14
CA GLN A 369 -21.22 14.07 -6.54
C GLN A 369 -22.28 13.27 -7.31
N ARG A 370 -21.87 12.38 -8.23
CA ARG A 370 -22.80 11.47 -8.93
C ARG A 370 -23.50 10.51 -7.96
N ALA A 371 -22.78 9.98 -6.97
CA ALA A 371 -23.40 9.14 -5.94
C ALA A 371 -24.52 9.90 -5.18
N ILE A 372 -24.28 11.16 -4.82
CA ILE A 372 -25.28 12.02 -4.15
C ILE A 372 -26.44 12.39 -5.06
N GLU A 373 -26.20 12.60 -6.36
CA GLU A 373 -27.29 12.86 -7.32
C GLU A 373 -28.24 11.67 -7.44
N LEU A 374 -27.72 10.44 -7.35
CA LEU A 374 -28.47 9.19 -7.42
C LEU A 374 -29.14 8.82 -6.09
N ASP A 375 -28.50 9.17 -4.96
CA ASP A 375 -29.06 9.04 -3.61
C ASP A 375 -28.70 10.25 -2.74
N PRO A 376 -29.57 11.27 -2.66
CA PRO A 376 -29.35 12.47 -1.86
C PRO A 376 -29.28 12.23 -0.35
N ASN A 377 -29.62 11.03 0.13
CA ASN A 377 -29.57 10.68 1.55
C ASN A 377 -28.35 9.83 1.90
N PHE A 378 -27.44 9.57 0.95
CA PHE A 378 -26.25 8.77 1.19
C PHE A 378 -25.23 9.53 2.05
N ALA A 379 -25.32 9.37 3.38
CA ALA A 379 -24.53 10.10 4.37
C ALA A 379 -23.02 9.96 4.15
N SER A 380 -22.52 8.74 3.93
CA SER A 380 -21.08 8.52 3.69
C SER A 380 -20.59 9.19 2.41
N ALA A 381 -21.40 9.27 1.34
CA ALA A 381 -21.01 10.01 0.15
C ALA A 381 -20.86 11.51 0.42
N HIS A 382 -21.73 12.11 1.24
CA HIS A 382 -21.59 13.49 1.70
C HIS A 382 -20.33 13.67 2.56
N ALA A 383 -20.04 12.73 3.47
CA ALA A 383 -18.87 12.77 4.33
C ALA A 383 -17.57 12.75 3.50
N PHE A 384 -17.45 11.83 2.54
CA PHE A 384 -16.28 11.76 1.67
C PHE A 384 -16.19 12.95 0.73
N LEU A 385 -17.31 13.49 0.23
CA LEU A 385 -17.30 14.71 -0.57
C LEU A 385 -16.77 15.89 0.26
N ALA A 386 -17.19 16.04 1.52
CA ALA A 386 -16.66 17.04 2.43
C ALA A 386 -15.14 16.91 2.62
N LEU A 387 -14.63 15.68 2.76
CA LEU A 387 -13.19 15.43 2.87
C LEU A 387 -12.42 15.83 1.62
N THR A 388 -12.99 15.67 0.41
CA THR A 388 -12.31 16.16 -0.81
C THR A 388 -12.12 17.68 -0.80
N HIS A 389 -13.11 18.43 -0.31
CA HIS A 389 -13.03 19.88 -0.17
C HIS A 389 -12.08 20.30 0.97
N GLY A 390 -12.05 19.52 2.06
CA GLY A 390 -11.07 19.68 3.14
C GLY A 390 -9.63 19.49 2.65
N LEU A 391 -9.34 18.43 1.88
CA LEU A 391 -8.02 18.20 1.31
C LEU A 391 -7.57 19.33 0.37
N ASP A 392 -8.50 19.90 -0.39
CA ASP A 392 -8.22 21.03 -1.26
C ASP A 392 -7.75 22.27 -0.49
N TYR A 393 -8.38 22.53 0.66
CA TYR A 393 -7.98 23.60 1.58
C TYR A 393 -6.60 23.33 2.20
N LEU A 394 -6.41 22.12 2.75
CA LEU A 394 -5.19 21.73 3.47
C LEU A 394 -3.94 21.71 2.57
N ASN A 395 -4.09 21.25 1.33
CA ASN A 395 -2.98 21.08 0.39
C ASN A 395 -2.83 22.23 -0.62
N ARG A 396 -3.59 23.32 -0.47
CA ARG A 396 -3.64 24.45 -1.42
C ARG A 396 -3.96 24.02 -2.86
N TRP A 397 -4.79 23.01 -3.05
CA TRP A 397 -5.18 22.58 -4.39
C TRP A 397 -6.26 23.46 -5.01
N SER A 398 -7.05 24.14 -4.16
CA SER A 398 -8.10 25.05 -4.59
C SER A 398 -7.59 26.47 -4.90
N PRO A 399 -8.04 27.07 -6.01
CA PRO A 399 -7.80 28.49 -6.30
C PRO A 399 -8.63 29.43 -5.41
N SER A 400 -9.64 28.92 -4.69
CA SER A 400 -10.46 29.67 -3.73
C SER A 400 -10.62 28.91 -2.40
N PRO A 401 -9.62 28.98 -1.50
CA PRO A 401 -9.61 28.20 -0.25
C PRO A 401 -10.81 28.46 0.71
N PRO A 402 -11.32 29.70 0.89
CA PRO A 402 -12.48 29.93 1.76
C PRO A 402 -13.73 29.18 1.32
N ASN A 403 -13.99 29.14 0.01
CA ASN A 403 -15.15 28.43 -0.55
C ASN A 403 -15.04 26.92 -0.31
N SER A 404 -13.85 26.34 -0.53
CA SER A 404 -13.62 24.91 -0.23
C SER A 404 -13.88 24.57 1.23
N ARG A 405 -13.52 25.45 2.18
CA ARG A 405 -13.79 25.22 3.60
C ARG A 405 -15.28 25.30 3.92
N GLU A 406 -16.00 26.29 3.38
CA GLU A 406 -17.46 26.43 3.58
C GLU A 406 -18.23 25.24 3.01
N GLN A 407 -17.87 24.79 1.80
CA GLN A 407 -18.45 23.58 1.19
C GLN A 407 -18.18 22.33 2.04
N ALA A 408 -16.97 22.17 2.56
CA ALA A 408 -16.64 21.06 3.44
C ALA A 408 -17.50 21.07 4.72
N GLU A 409 -17.73 22.25 5.33
CA GLU A 409 -18.53 22.39 6.55
C GLU A 409 -20.00 22.06 6.30
N GLU A 410 -20.58 22.55 5.21
CA GLU A 410 -21.96 22.25 4.82
C GLU A 410 -22.18 20.75 4.59
N LEU A 411 -21.31 20.13 3.79
CA LEU A 411 -21.41 18.71 3.45
C LEU A 411 -21.20 17.80 4.66
N ALA A 412 -20.21 18.10 5.53
CA ALA A 412 -19.96 17.30 6.72
C ALA A 412 -21.12 17.37 7.72
N ARG A 413 -21.71 18.55 7.92
CA ARG A 413 -22.93 18.69 8.74
C ARG A 413 -24.12 17.99 8.12
N ARG A 414 -24.25 18.05 6.80
CA ARG A 414 -25.31 17.33 6.08
C ARG A 414 -25.16 15.82 6.26
N ALA A 415 -23.95 15.28 6.19
CA ALA A 415 -23.69 13.86 6.42
C ALA A 415 -24.19 13.41 7.81
N VAL A 416 -23.83 14.14 8.87
CA VAL A 416 -24.28 13.83 10.25
C VAL A 416 -25.80 13.98 10.41
N ALA A 417 -26.40 14.97 9.74
CA ALA A 417 -27.84 15.17 9.79
C ALA A 417 -28.63 14.10 9.02
N LEU A 418 -28.02 13.50 7.98
CA LEU A 418 -28.60 12.39 7.23
C LEU A 418 -28.52 11.08 8.03
N ASP A 419 -27.40 10.85 8.71
CA ASP A 419 -27.26 9.74 9.64
C ASP A 419 -26.25 10.04 10.78
N ASP A 420 -26.75 10.07 12.02
CA ASP A 420 -25.97 10.33 13.23
C ASP A 420 -25.32 9.06 13.82
N ARG A 421 -25.39 7.97 13.05
CA ARG A 421 -24.83 6.66 13.36
C ARG A 421 -23.67 6.27 12.45
N ASP A 422 -23.41 7.06 11.41
CA ASP A 422 -22.28 6.87 10.49
C ASP A 422 -20.99 7.44 11.13
N PRO A 423 -20.01 6.58 11.47
CA PRO A 423 -18.73 7.05 11.99
C PRO A 423 -17.96 7.92 10.98
N TRP A 424 -18.14 7.71 9.66
CA TRP A 424 -17.48 8.53 8.63
C TRP A 424 -18.00 9.97 8.63
N ALA A 425 -19.30 10.16 8.84
CA ALA A 425 -19.92 11.49 8.93
C ALA A 425 -19.34 12.30 10.09
N HIS A 426 -19.30 11.71 11.29
CA HIS A 426 -18.73 12.34 12.48
C HIS A 426 -17.22 12.59 12.35
N TRP A 427 -16.48 11.67 11.72
CA TRP A 427 -15.05 11.86 11.46
C TRP A 427 -14.77 12.99 10.47
N ALA A 428 -15.51 13.06 9.36
CA ALA A 428 -15.40 14.16 8.41
C ALA A 428 -15.70 15.51 9.07
N LEU A 429 -16.77 15.58 9.87
CA LEU A 429 -17.13 16.80 10.59
C LEU A 429 -16.05 17.20 11.61
N SER A 430 -15.46 16.24 12.31
CA SER A 430 -14.34 16.51 13.23
C SER A 430 -13.17 17.20 12.55
N ILE A 431 -12.70 16.65 11.41
CA ILE A 431 -11.59 17.22 10.65
C ILE A 431 -11.93 18.62 10.17
N VAL A 432 -13.10 18.80 9.56
CA VAL A 432 -13.52 20.09 9.01
C VAL A 432 -13.63 21.15 10.10
N GLU A 433 -14.28 20.83 11.22
CA GLU A 433 -14.47 21.77 12.33
C GLU A 433 -13.15 22.13 13.02
N LEU A 434 -12.18 21.20 13.07
CA LEU A 434 -10.83 21.48 13.57
C LEU A 434 -10.16 22.58 12.75
N TYR A 435 -10.16 22.44 11.42
CA TYR A 435 -9.57 23.45 10.53
C TYR A 435 -10.43 24.71 10.35
N SER A 436 -11.69 24.66 10.77
CA SER A 436 -12.52 25.85 11.04
C SER A 436 -12.29 26.47 12.43
N ARG A 437 -11.33 25.95 13.21
CA ARG A 437 -10.95 26.40 14.56
C ARG A 437 -12.09 26.28 15.59
N ARG A 438 -13.01 25.33 15.39
CA ARG A 438 -14.06 24.95 16.34
C ARG A 438 -13.64 23.70 17.11
N HIS A 439 -12.57 23.83 17.90
CA HIS A 439 -11.90 22.71 18.57
C HIS A 439 -12.80 21.83 19.42
N ASP A 440 -13.69 22.44 20.21
CA ASP A 440 -14.53 21.69 21.14
C ASP A 440 -15.55 20.83 20.38
N VAL A 441 -16.04 21.32 19.23
CA VAL A 441 -16.87 20.55 18.30
C VAL A 441 -16.04 19.41 17.69
N ALA A 442 -14.85 19.73 17.16
CA ALA A 442 -13.98 18.72 16.56
C ALA A 442 -13.65 17.54 17.51
N ILE A 443 -13.39 17.84 18.79
CA ILE A 443 -13.15 16.84 19.83
C ILE A 443 -14.41 15.99 20.06
N SER A 444 -15.58 16.62 20.23
CA SER A 444 -16.85 15.92 20.44
C SER A 444 -17.20 14.99 19.29
N GLU A 445 -17.03 15.45 18.06
CA GLU A 445 -17.34 14.67 16.85
C GLU A 445 -16.37 13.50 16.66
N ALA A 446 -15.06 13.69 16.92
CA ALA A 446 -14.11 12.57 16.89
C ALA A 446 -14.41 11.52 17.97
N GLN A 447 -14.78 11.97 19.18
CA GLN A 447 -15.23 11.07 20.25
C GLN A 447 -16.47 10.28 19.83
N ARG A 448 -17.44 10.93 19.18
CA ARG A 448 -18.64 10.28 18.67
C ARG A 448 -18.31 9.23 17.60
N ALA A 449 -17.42 9.54 16.66
CA ALA A 449 -16.94 8.57 15.66
C ALA A 449 -16.32 7.32 16.31
N ILE A 450 -15.51 7.50 17.36
CA ILE A 450 -14.89 6.39 18.11
C ILE A 450 -15.94 5.60 18.93
N ILE A 451 -16.96 6.26 19.49
CA ILE A 451 -18.04 5.57 20.21
C ILE A 451 -18.85 4.67 19.26
N LEU A 452 -19.11 5.15 18.04
CA LEU A 452 -19.81 4.39 17.00
C LEU A 452 -18.94 3.28 16.42
N ASN A 453 -17.65 3.54 16.27
CA ASN A 453 -16.67 2.59 15.75
C ASN A 453 -15.37 2.59 16.60
N PRO A 454 -15.28 1.73 17.63
CA PRO A 454 -14.14 1.72 18.56
C PRO A 454 -12.79 1.33 17.95
N ASN A 455 -12.81 0.61 16.83
CA ASN A 455 -11.62 0.20 16.09
C ASN A 455 -11.27 1.15 14.93
N PHE A 456 -11.93 2.32 14.85
CA PHE A 456 -11.71 3.28 13.78
C PHE A 456 -10.39 4.05 13.94
N ALA A 457 -9.31 3.55 13.34
CA ALA A 457 -7.97 4.11 13.50
C ALA A 457 -7.91 5.60 13.14
N GLU A 458 -8.56 6.01 12.05
CA GLU A 458 -8.61 7.41 11.59
C GLU A 458 -9.35 8.31 12.59
N GLY A 459 -10.42 7.81 13.22
CA GLY A 459 -11.11 8.52 14.31
C GLY A 459 -10.20 8.79 15.51
N HIS A 460 -9.37 7.82 15.90
CA HIS A 460 -8.35 7.99 16.96
C HIS A 460 -7.28 9.02 16.55
N VAL A 461 -6.82 9.02 15.30
CA VAL A 461 -5.89 10.04 14.80
C VAL A 461 -6.52 11.44 14.87
N SER A 462 -7.74 11.62 14.39
CA SER A 462 -8.42 12.92 14.40
C SER A 462 -8.70 13.44 15.80
N LEU A 463 -9.05 12.56 16.76
CA LEU A 463 -9.16 12.98 18.17
C LEU A 463 -7.81 13.41 18.74
N GLY A 464 -6.74 12.67 18.44
CA GLY A 464 -5.38 13.05 18.84
C GLY A 464 -4.98 14.41 18.27
N GLU A 465 -5.25 14.67 16.99
CA GLU A 465 -4.99 15.97 16.37
C GLU A 465 -5.79 17.10 17.04
N ALA A 466 -7.10 16.90 17.23
CA ALA A 466 -7.96 17.90 17.84
C ALA A 466 -7.54 18.24 19.28
N LEU A 467 -7.12 17.24 20.06
CA LEU A 467 -6.57 17.41 21.40
C LEU A 467 -5.22 18.15 21.38
N TYR A 468 -4.32 17.75 20.48
CA TYR A 468 -3.03 18.41 20.30
C TYR A 468 -3.19 19.91 20.00
N TYR A 469 -3.98 20.25 18.99
CA TYR A 469 -4.23 21.65 18.63
C TYR A 469 -5.01 22.43 19.70
N SER A 470 -5.55 21.74 20.71
CA SER A 470 -6.21 22.31 21.89
C SER A 470 -5.31 22.36 23.14
N ALA A 471 -3.98 22.26 22.96
CA ALA A 471 -2.98 22.26 24.02
C ALA A 471 -3.09 21.09 25.02
N ARG A 472 -3.62 19.94 24.57
CA ARG A 472 -3.78 18.71 25.36
C ARG A 472 -2.93 17.57 24.78
N ALA A 473 -1.64 17.84 24.55
CA ALA A 473 -0.71 16.92 23.90
C ALA A 473 -0.49 15.60 24.63
N ASP A 474 -0.54 15.60 25.97
CA ASP A 474 -0.41 14.40 26.78
C ASP A 474 -1.57 13.42 26.57
N GLU A 475 -2.79 13.94 26.42
CA GLU A 475 -3.97 13.15 26.05
C GLU A 475 -3.90 12.69 24.59
N ALA A 476 -3.46 13.57 23.69
CA ALA A 476 -3.33 13.26 22.25
C ALA A 476 -2.46 12.02 21.98
N LEU A 477 -1.32 11.90 22.67
CA LEU A 477 -0.40 10.77 22.50
C LEU A 477 -1.08 9.40 22.72
N LYS A 478 -2.02 9.31 23.68
CA LYS A 478 -2.75 8.06 23.97
C LYS A 478 -3.58 7.60 22.76
N TYR A 479 -4.20 8.54 22.06
CA TYR A 479 -5.02 8.25 20.89
C TYR A 479 -4.16 7.94 19.66
N PHE A 480 -3.03 8.62 19.48
CA PHE A 480 -2.08 8.25 18.43
C PHE A 480 -1.50 6.85 18.64
N ASP A 481 -1.16 6.49 19.89
CA ASP A 481 -0.69 5.14 20.21
C ASP A 481 -1.78 4.09 19.95
N ARG A 482 -3.04 4.40 20.29
CA ARG A 482 -4.18 3.52 19.97
C ARG A 482 -4.35 3.35 18.46
N ALA A 483 -4.22 4.41 17.66
CA ALA A 483 -4.28 4.35 16.21
C ALA A 483 -3.16 3.45 15.63
N LYS A 484 -1.93 3.53 16.13
CA LYS A 484 -0.82 2.64 15.71
C LYS A 484 -1.07 1.19 16.03
N VAL A 485 -1.72 0.90 17.16
CA VAL A 485 -2.11 -0.46 17.52
C VAL A 485 -3.15 -1.01 16.55
N LEU A 486 -4.18 -0.22 16.21
CA LEU A 486 -5.24 -0.60 15.26
C LEU A 486 -4.75 -0.66 13.80
N ASN A 487 -3.70 0.07 13.48
CA ASN A 487 -3.13 0.18 12.15
C ASN A 487 -1.60 0.01 12.22
N PRO A 488 -1.05 -1.21 12.36
CA PRO A 488 0.39 -1.45 12.47
C PRO A 488 1.24 -0.87 11.33
N TYR A 489 0.69 -0.83 10.11
CA TYR A 489 1.26 -0.16 8.93
C TYR A 489 0.55 1.19 8.68
N PHE A 490 0.48 2.02 9.71
CA PHE A 490 -0.13 3.35 9.68
C PHE A 490 0.54 4.30 8.67
N PRO A 491 -0.18 5.27 8.08
CA PRO A 491 0.40 6.32 7.24
C PRO A 491 1.49 7.14 7.95
N ASP A 492 2.56 7.53 7.22
CA ASP A 492 3.73 8.18 7.82
C ASP A 492 3.41 9.49 8.56
N VAL A 493 2.36 10.19 8.15
CA VAL A 493 1.93 11.46 8.75
C VAL A 493 1.60 11.33 10.25
N LEU A 494 1.19 10.15 10.72
CA LEU A 494 0.94 9.92 12.14
C LEU A 494 2.20 10.16 12.99
N LEU A 495 3.38 9.85 12.47
CA LEU A 495 4.66 10.16 13.14
C LEU A 495 4.86 11.67 13.31
N HIS A 496 4.40 12.47 12.34
CA HIS A 496 4.46 13.93 12.43
C HIS A 496 3.59 14.44 13.58
N PHE A 497 2.36 13.93 13.71
CA PHE A 497 1.45 14.32 14.79
C PHE A 497 1.95 13.87 16.16
N GLN A 498 2.51 12.66 16.28
CA GLN A 498 3.16 12.22 17.51
C GLN A 498 4.38 13.08 17.86
N ALA A 499 5.17 13.48 16.85
CA ALA A 499 6.32 14.36 17.06
C ALA A 499 5.90 15.76 17.51
N LEU A 500 4.85 16.34 16.92
CA LEU A 500 4.27 17.61 17.33
C LEU A 500 3.80 17.58 18.80
N ALA A 501 3.06 16.54 19.19
CA ALA A 501 2.63 16.37 20.58
C ALA A 501 3.82 16.19 21.54
N SER A 502 4.82 15.38 21.17
CA SER A 502 6.04 15.21 21.96
C SER A 502 6.83 16.51 22.09
N PHE A 503 6.91 17.29 21.02
CA PHE A 503 7.56 18.60 20.97
C PHE A 503 6.89 19.61 21.91
N GLN A 504 5.55 19.69 21.90
CA GLN A 504 4.80 20.57 22.81
C GLN A 504 5.01 20.22 24.28
N LEU A 505 5.27 18.95 24.59
CA LEU A 505 5.61 18.47 25.94
C LEU A 505 7.09 18.64 26.31
N GLY A 506 7.90 19.30 25.46
CA GLY A 506 9.34 19.47 25.67
C GLY A 506 10.17 18.19 25.48
N ARG A 507 9.59 17.12 24.93
CA ARG A 507 10.27 15.84 24.69
C ARG A 507 10.96 15.86 23.33
N TYR A 508 11.91 16.77 23.15
CA TYR A 508 12.51 17.06 21.85
C TYR A 508 13.28 15.87 21.27
N GLU A 509 14.01 15.08 22.06
CA GLU A 509 14.70 13.86 21.58
C GLU A 509 13.71 12.83 21.02
N GLN A 510 12.56 12.67 21.67
CA GLN A 510 11.52 11.78 21.19
C GLN A 510 10.95 12.31 19.86
N ALA A 511 10.70 13.61 19.76
CA ALA A 511 10.27 14.24 18.52
C ALA A 511 11.31 14.05 17.39
N VAL A 512 12.61 14.23 17.68
CA VAL A 512 13.70 13.98 16.72
C VAL A 512 13.67 12.54 16.19
N GLY A 513 13.50 11.55 17.07
CA GLY A 513 13.41 10.14 16.68
C GLY A 513 12.25 9.87 15.72
N LEU A 514 11.05 10.34 16.07
CA LEU A 514 9.84 10.20 15.26
C LEU A 514 9.95 10.92 13.91
N LEU A 515 10.56 12.11 13.89
CA LEU A 515 10.75 12.89 12.67
C LEU A 515 11.78 12.24 11.74
N LYS A 516 12.88 11.71 12.28
CA LYS A 516 13.87 10.97 11.49
C LYS A 516 13.24 9.71 10.87
N GLU A 517 12.45 8.95 11.64
CA GLU A 517 11.69 7.81 11.11
C GLU A 517 10.76 8.23 9.97
N ARG A 518 10.01 9.33 10.13
CA ARG A 518 9.15 9.85 9.07
C ARG A 518 9.93 10.30 7.83
N LEU A 519 11.11 10.88 7.99
CA LEU A 519 11.94 11.33 6.87
C LEU A 519 12.56 10.18 6.09
N THR A 520 12.76 9.02 6.71
CA THR A 520 13.06 7.78 5.97
C THR A 520 11.88 7.41 5.06
N ARG A 521 10.64 7.48 5.61
CA ARG A 521 9.39 7.07 4.92
C ARG A 521 9.01 8.01 3.80
N ASN A 522 9.22 9.29 4.05
CA ASN A 522 8.79 10.38 3.21
C ASN A 522 9.91 11.43 3.17
N PRO A 523 10.93 11.23 2.30
CA PRO A 523 12.05 12.15 2.21
C PRO A 523 11.69 13.47 1.53
N VAL A 524 10.43 13.71 1.12
CA VAL A 524 10.01 14.96 0.45
C VAL A 524 9.14 15.84 1.33
N THR A 525 8.96 15.53 2.62
CA THR A 525 8.20 16.39 3.53
C THR A 525 9.06 17.57 4.04
N ASP A 526 8.59 18.78 3.80
CA ASP A 526 9.15 20.03 4.31
C ASP A 526 8.75 20.29 5.77
N VAL A 527 7.50 19.98 6.13
CA VAL A 527 6.93 20.27 7.46
C VAL A 527 7.61 19.50 8.59
N SER A 528 8.01 18.24 8.38
CA SER A 528 8.77 17.50 9.40
C SER A 528 10.21 17.98 9.51
N ARG A 529 10.82 18.41 8.40
CA ARG A 529 12.19 18.98 8.44
C ARG A 529 12.23 20.28 9.21
N ALA A 530 11.23 21.14 9.04
CA ALA A 530 11.12 22.38 9.80
C ALA A 530 10.95 22.11 11.31
N LEU A 531 10.10 21.14 11.68
CA LEU A 531 9.95 20.73 13.08
C LEU A 531 11.22 20.06 13.64
N LEU A 532 11.95 19.33 12.80
CA LEU A 532 13.21 18.69 13.17
C LEU A 532 14.30 19.74 13.44
N ALA A 533 14.43 20.73 12.56
CA ALA A 533 15.32 21.87 12.75
C ALA A 533 15.00 22.63 14.05
N SER A 534 13.71 22.88 14.31
CA SER A 534 13.26 23.50 15.56
C SER A 534 13.61 22.66 16.79
N SER A 535 13.36 21.33 16.72
CA SER A 535 13.69 20.38 17.79
C SER A 535 15.19 20.39 18.10
N PHE A 536 16.05 20.41 17.08
CA PHE A 536 17.50 20.53 17.27
C PHE A 536 17.91 21.87 17.91
N GLY A 537 17.24 22.96 17.54
CA GLY A 537 17.48 24.26 18.15
C GLY A 537 17.14 24.30 19.64
N HIS A 538 16.03 23.67 20.07
CA HIS A 538 15.72 23.50 21.48
C HIS A 538 16.74 22.65 22.24
N LEU A 539 17.44 21.75 21.54
CA LEU A 539 18.46 20.87 22.09
C LEU A 539 19.88 21.44 22.04
N GLY A 540 20.06 22.66 21.52
CA GLY A 540 21.39 23.26 21.35
C GLY A 540 22.23 22.61 20.24
N ARG A 541 21.64 21.73 19.42
CA ARG A 541 22.31 21.02 18.32
C ARG A 541 22.26 21.87 17.05
N PHE A 542 22.88 23.04 17.11
CA PHE A 542 22.68 24.10 16.10
C PHE A 542 23.18 23.75 14.69
N ASP A 543 24.23 22.93 14.57
CA ASP A 543 24.70 22.46 13.26
C ASP A 543 23.69 21.53 12.58
N GLU A 544 23.11 20.59 13.33
CA GLU A 544 22.04 19.71 12.83
C GLU A 544 20.78 20.53 12.49
N ALA A 545 20.46 21.56 13.29
CA ALA A 545 19.34 22.45 13.01
C ALA A 545 19.52 23.20 11.67
N ARG A 546 20.72 23.76 11.43
CA ARG A 546 21.06 24.44 10.16
C ARG A 546 20.98 23.50 8.97
N ALA A 547 21.52 22.28 9.09
CA ALA A 547 21.45 21.29 8.01
C ALA A 547 19.99 20.93 7.67
N ALA A 548 19.18 20.60 8.69
CA ALA A 548 17.77 20.28 8.49
C ALA A 548 16.99 21.46 7.87
N TRP A 549 17.27 22.70 8.28
CA TRP A 549 16.64 23.90 7.72
C TRP A 549 17.02 24.17 6.27
N GLN A 550 18.29 23.95 5.90
CA GLN A 550 18.71 24.05 4.50
C GLN A 550 17.94 23.05 3.62
N GLU A 551 17.73 21.82 4.11
CA GLU A 551 16.94 20.83 3.40
C GLU A 551 15.46 21.23 3.25
N VAL A 552 14.87 21.96 4.21
CA VAL A 552 13.50 22.51 4.06
C VAL A 552 13.40 23.33 2.79
N LEU A 553 14.34 24.27 2.58
CA LEU A 553 14.34 25.18 1.44
C LEU A 553 14.74 24.49 0.13
N GLN A 554 15.49 23.39 0.19
CA GLN A 554 15.78 22.56 -0.99
C GLN A 554 14.53 21.81 -1.48
N VAL A 555 13.74 21.27 -0.55
CA VAL A 555 12.51 20.53 -0.84
C VAL A 555 11.37 21.48 -1.22
N ASN A 556 11.25 22.60 -0.52
CA ASN A 556 10.24 23.62 -0.75
C ASN A 556 10.88 25.03 -0.65
N PRO A 557 11.32 25.60 -1.79
CA PRO A 557 11.88 26.95 -1.83
C PRO A 557 10.93 28.05 -1.33
N ASP A 558 9.62 27.81 -1.40
CA ASP A 558 8.56 28.74 -0.99
C ASP A 558 8.05 28.48 0.44
N TYR A 559 8.81 27.73 1.26
CA TYR A 559 8.41 27.44 2.63
C TYR A 559 8.24 28.72 3.46
N SER A 560 7.08 28.88 4.09
CA SER A 560 6.73 30.11 4.83
C SER A 560 6.15 29.79 6.20
N LEU A 561 6.88 30.19 7.25
CA LEU A 561 6.41 30.08 8.64
C LEU A 561 5.17 30.95 8.89
N GLU A 562 5.08 32.13 8.28
CA GLU A 562 3.92 33.01 8.40
C GLU A 562 2.67 32.34 7.83
N TYR A 563 2.80 31.66 6.69
CA TYR A 563 1.69 30.90 6.16
C TYR A 563 1.31 29.75 7.09
N ARG A 564 2.28 28.98 7.60
CA ARG A 564 2.01 27.86 8.52
C ARG A 564 1.27 28.34 9.77
N ARG A 565 1.70 29.46 10.34
CA ARG A 565 1.02 30.15 11.46
C ARG A 565 -0.44 30.47 11.13
N LYS A 566 -0.73 30.93 9.90
CA LYS A 566 -2.08 31.30 9.47
C LYS A 566 -3.00 30.09 9.29
N VAL A 567 -2.50 28.98 8.75
CA VAL A 567 -3.35 27.83 8.38
C VAL A 567 -3.48 26.75 9.45
N LEU A 568 -2.46 26.60 10.31
CA LEU A 568 -2.52 25.58 11.35
C LEU A 568 -3.54 25.98 12.43
N PRO A 569 -4.43 25.06 12.84
CA PRO A 569 -5.58 25.39 13.67
C PRO A 569 -5.22 25.38 15.16
N TYR A 570 -4.13 26.00 15.60
CA TYR A 570 -3.85 26.11 17.04
C TYR A 570 -4.95 26.88 17.76
N LYS A 571 -5.45 26.34 18.89
CA LYS A 571 -6.38 27.02 19.80
C LYS A 571 -5.70 28.21 20.46
N ASN A 572 -4.45 28.01 20.90
CA ASN A 572 -3.58 29.06 21.42
C ASN A 572 -2.50 29.37 20.38
N PRO A 573 -2.50 30.56 19.74
CA PRO A 573 -1.49 30.92 18.74
C PRO A 573 -0.03 30.85 19.26
N GLU A 574 0.17 31.01 20.57
CA GLU A 574 1.48 30.89 21.24
C GLU A 574 2.09 29.48 21.14
N ASP A 575 1.27 28.44 20.98
CA ASP A 575 1.78 27.07 20.82
C ASP A 575 2.64 26.93 19.55
N PHE A 576 2.32 27.69 18.50
CA PHE A 576 3.15 27.73 17.29
C PHE A 576 4.46 28.51 17.51
N GLU A 577 4.51 29.45 18.46
CA GLU A 577 5.75 30.17 18.78
C GLU A 577 6.82 29.28 19.35
N LEU A 578 6.46 28.17 19.99
CA LEU A 578 7.44 27.19 20.43
C LEU A 578 8.25 26.64 19.23
N VAL A 579 7.59 26.39 18.10
CA VAL A 579 8.28 25.93 16.88
C VAL A 579 9.24 27.03 16.37
N VAL A 580 8.79 28.29 16.37
CA VAL A 580 9.60 29.42 15.92
C VAL A 580 10.78 29.68 16.87
N ASP A 581 10.60 29.52 18.18
CA ASP A 581 11.62 29.71 19.20
C ASP A 581 12.80 28.74 19.01
N GLY A 582 12.53 27.46 18.73
CA GLY A 582 13.57 26.49 18.41
C GLY A 582 14.41 26.91 17.20
N LEU A 583 13.76 27.40 16.14
CA LEU A 583 14.47 27.91 14.95
C LEU A 583 15.29 29.17 15.27
N ARG A 584 14.74 30.08 16.09
CA ARG A 584 15.42 31.32 16.52
C ARG A 584 16.66 31.02 17.36
N LYS A 585 16.59 30.04 18.26
CA LYS A 585 17.75 29.56 19.06
C LYS A 585 18.89 29.07 18.18
N ALA A 586 18.59 28.51 17.01
CA ALA A 586 19.59 28.09 16.02
C ALA A 586 20.04 29.21 15.05
N GLY A 587 19.49 30.43 15.18
CA GLY A 587 19.80 31.58 14.34
C GLY A 587 19.25 31.49 12.91
N LEU A 588 18.12 30.79 12.73
CA LEU A 588 17.55 30.51 11.41
C LEU A 588 16.48 31.52 10.97
N VAL A 589 15.85 32.22 11.94
CA VAL A 589 14.71 33.14 11.76
C VAL A 589 14.75 34.29 12.74
#